data_AF-A0A6N9EST7-F1
#
_entry.id   AF-A0A6N9EST7-F1
#
_cell.length_a   1.000
_cell.length_b   1.000
_cell.length_c   1.000
_cell.angle_alpha   90.00
_cell.angle_beta   90.00
_cell.angle_gamma   90.00
#
_symmetry.space_group_name_H-M   'P 1'
#
loop_
_entity.id
_entity.type
_entity.pdbx_description
1 polymer ?
#
loop_
_entity_poly.entity_id
_entity_poly.type
_entity_poly.pdbx_seq_one_letter_code
_entity_poly.pdbx_strand_id
1 'polypeptide(L)'
;MGRIHNTWQLAKTSWAVLKKDRELLWIPVLSFLVSAAVIGVVLALTFVTMSTTSSHGDTSMSVNPAMIVVFVVGALVLGIISVFFNGALVAGAHERLTGGDPTVRSAVGRAFARIGGLVPWALITTTVGLVLQALRDRAGWLGRIVTHMLELAWEVVTFLTVPAIVIDNVGAIEGLKRSASLLRNTWGENIAARVGFGLLGFVLILPAAVVVGLFIASGWTVLMVIGVIAGAAWVAVVMVVLTALNAVFQTALYLYATTGMPPTGFEQAPLEQTFAHK
;
A
#
# COMPACT_ATOMS: atom_id res chain seq x y z
N MET A 1 -13.16 -4.52 -22.45
CA MET A 1 -11.90 -5.31 -22.64
C MET A 1 -10.62 -4.44 -22.60
N GLY A 2 -10.64 -3.14 -22.97
CA GLY A 2 -9.44 -2.29 -22.96
C GLY A 2 -8.81 -1.99 -21.58
N ARG A 3 -9.60 -1.78 -20.51
CA ARG A 3 -9.08 -1.35 -19.19
C ARG A 3 -8.18 -2.38 -18.50
N ILE A 4 -8.58 -3.66 -18.58
CA ILE A 4 -7.81 -4.78 -18.01
C ILE A 4 -6.53 -5.00 -18.82
N HIS A 5 -6.62 -4.86 -20.15
CA HIS A 5 -5.44 -4.92 -21.02
C HIS A 5 -4.43 -3.81 -20.70
N ASN A 6 -4.89 -2.57 -20.50
CA ASN A 6 -4.02 -1.45 -20.12
C ASN A 6 -3.39 -1.66 -18.74
N THR A 7 -4.15 -2.14 -17.75
CA THR A 7 -3.63 -2.48 -16.42
C THR A 7 -2.55 -3.56 -16.50
N TRP A 8 -2.77 -4.60 -17.30
CA TRP A 8 -1.81 -5.68 -17.51
C TRP A 8 -0.54 -5.19 -18.23
N GLN A 9 -0.68 -4.35 -19.25
CA GLN A 9 0.46 -3.75 -19.95
C GLN A 9 1.27 -2.87 -19.00
N LEU A 10 0.63 -1.99 -18.22
CA LEU A 10 1.29 -1.15 -17.23
C LEU A 10 2.02 -1.98 -16.17
N ALA A 11 1.38 -3.03 -15.66
CA ALA A 11 2.03 -3.96 -14.73
C ALA A 11 3.23 -4.67 -15.36
N LYS A 12 3.14 -5.08 -16.63
CA LYS A 12 4.25 -5.71 -17.36
C LYS A 12 5.40 -4.73 -17.59
N THR A 13 5.11 -3.47 -17.89
CA THR A 13 6.11 -2.41 -18.04
C THR A 13 6.79 -2.10 -16.71
N SER A 14 6.02 -1.90 -15.63
CA SER A 14 6.57 -1.76 -14.28
C SER A 14 7.42 -2.96 -13.88
N TRP A 15 7.02 -4.18 -14.26
CA TRP A 15 7.79 -5.40 -14.01
C TRP A 15 9.09 -5.44 -14.81
N ALA A 16 9.08 -4.97 -16.07
CA ALA A 16 10.28 -4.90 -16.89
C ALA A 16 11.31 -3.93 -16.31
N VAL A 17 10.87 -2.81 -15.72
CA VAL A 17 11.73 -1.89 -14.97
C VAL A 17 12.23 -2.55 -13.70
N LEU A 18 11.34 -3.09 -12.87
CA LEU A 18 11.69 -3.72 -11.58
C LEU A 18 12.60 -4.96 -11.74
N LYS A 19 12.48 -5.70 -12.84
CA LYS A 19 13.32 -6.87 -13.13
C LYS A 19 14.79 -6.49 -13.32
N LYS A 20 15.08 -5.26 -13.76
CA LYS A 20 16.46 -4.76 -13.88
C LYS A 20 17.09 -4.56 -12.51
N ASP A 21 16.30 -4.18 -11.51
CA ASP A 21 16.80 -3.82 -10.18
C ASP A 21 16.00 -4.55 -9.09
N ARG A 22 16.21 -5.87 -9.01
CA ARG A 22 15.51 -6.76 -8.06
C ARG A 22 15.77 -6.40 -6.60
N GLU A 23 16.82 -5.63 -6.33
CA GLU A 23 17.13 -5.13 -5.00
C GLU A 23 15.99 -4.33 -4.38
N LEU A 24 15.19 -3.63 -5.20
CA LEU A 24 14.04 -2.86 -4.73
C LEU A 24 12.95 -3.73 -4.08
N LEU A 25 12.89 -5.03 -4.39
CA LEU A 25 11.94 -5.96 -3.75
C LEU A 25 12.26 -6.18 -2.27
N TRP A 26 13.50 -5.93 -1.83
CA TRP A 26 13.85 -6.02 -0.41
C TRP A 26 13.21 -4.90 0.42
N ILE A 27 12.82 -3.78 -0.19
CA ILE A 27 12.19 -2.66 0.52
C ILE A 27 10.82 -3.06 1.10
N PRO A 28 9.88 -3.66 0.32
CA PRO A 28 8.64 -4.20 0.88
C PRO A 28 8.87 -5.33 1.89
N VAL A 29 9.90 -6.17 1.69
CA VAL A 29 10.24 -7.24 2.65
C VAL A 29 10.67 -6.65 4.00
N LEU A 30 11.53 -5.64 3.99
CA LEU A 30 11.93 -4.92 5.19
C LEU A 30 10.72 -4.23 5.85
N SER A 31 9.83 -3.62 5.07
CA SER A 31 8.59 -3.03 5.58
C SER A 31 7.73 -4.07 6.31
N PHE A 32 7.56 -5.26 5.72
CA PHE A 32 6.82 -6.36 6.32
C PHE A 32 7.47 -6.83 7.62
N LEU A 33 8.79 -7.06 7.64
CA LEU A 33 9.51 -7.53 8.83
C LEU A 33 9.44 -6.52 9.98
N VAL A 34 9.63 -5.23 9.70
CA VAL A 34 9.55 -4.17 10.71
C VAL A 34 8.11 -4.03 11.21
N SER A 35 7.12 -4.08 10.32
CA SER A 35 5.70 -4.05 10.71
C SER A 35 5.31 -5.27 11.56
N ALA A 36 5.79 -6.46 11.20
CA ALA A 36 5.54 -7.69 11.95
C ALA A 36 6.15 -7.62 13.36
N ALA A 37 7.34 -7.04 13.52
CA ALA A 37 7.95 -6.81 14.83
C ALA A 37 7.08 -5.88 15.69
N VAL A 38 6.58 -4.77 15.12
CA VAL A 38 5.67 -3.85 15.83
C VAL A 38 4.37 -4.53 16.22
N ILE A 39 3.76 -5.31 15.32
CA ILE A 39 2.56 -6.10 15.62
C ILE A 39 2.85 -7.09 16.75
N GLY A 40 4.00 -7.78 16.73
CA GLY A 40 4.42 -8.69 17.78
C GLY A 40 4.50 -8.00 19.15
N VAL A 41 5.05 -6.78 19.20
CA VAL A 41 5.09 -5.97 20.43
C VAL A 41 3.68 -5.58 20.89
N VAL A 42 2.82 -5.11 19.98
CA VAL A 42 1.42 -4.76 20.30
C VAL A 42 0.65 -5.95 20.86
N LEU A 43 0.81 -7.14 20.24
CA LEU A 43 0.20 -8.37 20.71
C LEU A 43 0.74 -8.81 22.07
N ALA A 44 2.04 -8.71 22.30
CA ALA A 44 2.65 -9.03 23.59
C ALA A 44 2.12 -8.09 24.69
N LEU A 45 2.06 -6.79 24.44
CA LEU A 45 1.50 -5.80 25.38
C LEU A 45 0.02 -6.06 25.66
N THR A 46 -0.74 -6.43 24.62
CA THR A 46 -2.15 -6.82 24.73
C THR A 46 -2.31 -8.02 25.66
N PHE A 47 -1.51 -9.07 25.47
CA PHE A 47 -1.56 -10.28 26.28
C PHE A 47 -1.19 -10.04 27.75
N VAL A 48 -0.15 -9.23 28.00
CA VAL A 48 0.28 -8.87 29.37
C VAL A 48 -0.75 -8.01 30.11
N THR A 49 -1.44 -7.13 29.38
CA THR A 49 -2.44 -6.20 29.97
C THR A 49 -3.83 -6.84 30.10
N MET A 50 -4.05 -8.00 29.48
CA MET A 50 -5.29 -8.75 29.58
C MET A 50 -5.41 -9.39 30.96
N SER A 51 -5.91 -8.64 31.94
CA SER A 51 -6.31 -9.17 33.23
C SER A 51 -7.52 -10.08 33.05
N THR A 52 -7.34 -11.39 33.21
CA THR A 52 -8.46 -12.33 33.38
C THR A 52 -9.08 -12.10 34.76
N THR A 53 -9.97 -11.11 34.88
CA THR A 53 -10.77 -10.94 36.10
C THR A 53 -11.85 -12.02 36.11
N SER A 54 -11.49 -13.19 36.63
CA SER A 54 -12.41 -14.29 36.92
C SER A 54 -13.23 -13.96 38.17
N SER A 55 -14.14 -12.99 38.06
CA SER A 55 -15.15 -12.74 39.10
C SER A 55 -16.51 -13.18 38.58
N HIS A 56 -16.93 -14.38 38.97
CA HIS A 56 -18.30 -14.91 38.95
C HIS A 56 -19.12 -14.64 37.69
N GLY A 57 -19.07 -15.60 36.74
CA GLY A 57 -20.17 -15.89 35.81
C GLY A 57 -20.43 -14.92 34.65
N ASP A 58 -20.11 -13.64 34.77
CA ASP A 58 -20.29 -12.66 33.71
C ASP A 58 -18.94 -12.26 33.12
N THR A 59 -18.65 -12.77 31.93
CA THR A 59 -17.50 -12.35 31.12
C THR A 59 -17.78 -10.97 30.51
N SER A 60 -17.83 -9.93 31.34
CA SER A 60 -17.87 -8.56 30.83
C SER A 60 -16.47 -8.20 30.31
N MET A 61 -16.33 -8.19 28.99
CA MET A 61 -15.12 -7.71 28.32
C MET A 61 -15.04 -6.18 28.52
N SER A 62 -14.53 -5.75 29.67
CA SER A 62 -14.27 -4.33 29.92
C SER A 62 -13.11 -3.90 29.03
N VAL A 63 -13.38 -3.00 28.08
CA VAL A 63 -12.36 -2.44 27.20
C VAL A 63 -11.51 -1.50 28.05
N ASN A 64 -10.33 -1.96 28.48
CA ASN A 64 -9.39 -1.14 29.23
C ASN A 64 -8.97 0.08 28.36
N PRO A 65 -9.14 1.33 28.81
CA PRO A 65 -8.72 2.51 28.05
C PRO A 65 -7.25 2.49 27.62
N ALA A 66 -6.37 1.81 28.39
CA ALA A 66 -4.97 1.61 28.02
C ALA A 66 -4.81 0.81 26.72
N MET A 67 -5.71 -0.14 26.45
CA MET A 67 -5.68 -0.92 25.21
C MET A 67 -5.99 -0.06 23.99
N ILE A 68 -6.92 0.90 24.12
CA ILE A 68 -7.24 1.84 23.03
C ILE A 68 -5.99 2.65 22.68
N VAL A 69 -5.25 3.12 23.68
CA VAL A 69 -3.99 3.87 23.46
C VAL A 69 -2.97 3.00 22.75
N VAL A 70 -2.77 1.74 23.19
CA VAL A 70 -1.82 0.81 22.54
C VAL A 70 -2.19 0.57 21.08
N PHE A 71 -3.47 0.36 20.77
CA PHE A 71 -3.93 0.18 19.39
C PHE A 71 -3.74 1.43 18.54
N VAL A 72 -4.09 2.62 19.04
CA VAL A 72 -3.94 3.88 18.32
C VAL A 72 -2.46 4.16 18.04
N VAL A 73 -1.59 4.04 19.05
CA VAL A 73 -0.15 4.24 18.88
C VAL A 73 0.43 3.21 17.92
N GLY A 74 0.05 1.93 18.07
CA GLY A 74 0.46 0.86 17.15
C GLY A 74 0.06 1.15 15.70
N ALA A 75 -1.17 1.61 15.47
CA ALA A 75 -1.66 1.99 14.15
C ALA A 75 -0.85 3.16 13.56
N LEU A 76 -0.56 4.20 14.35
CA LEU A 76 0.26 5.35 13.89
C LEU A 76 1.68 4.93 13.53
N VAL A 77 2.32 4.08 14.35
CA VAL A 77 3.66 3.56 14.07
C VAL A 77 3.68 2.71 12.79
N LEU A 78 2.69 1.81 12.63
CA LEU A 78 2.54 1.01 11.41
C LEU A 78 2.30 1.89 10.17
N GLY A 79 1.51 2.95 10.31
CA GLY A 79 1.29 3.94 9.27
C GLY A 79 2.59 4.64 8.84
N ILE A 80 3.41 5.05 9.82
CA ILE A 80 4.73 5.66 9.57
C ILE A 80 5.64 4.69 8.82
N ILE A 81 5.72 3.43 9.27
CA ILE A 81 6.53 2.40 8.62
C ILE A 81 6.07 2.21 7.17
N SER A 82 4.77 2.01 6.96
CA SER A 82 4.19 1.79 5.63
C SER A 82 4.50 2.94 4.67
N VAL A 83 4.25 4.18 5.08
CA VAL A 83 4.51 5.38 4.26
C VAL A 83 6.00 5.59 4.03
N PHE A 84 6.85 5.34 5.03
CA PHE A 84 8.30 5.47 4.90
C PHE A 84 8.86 4.52 3.84
N PHE A 85 8.52 3.23 3.92
CA PHE A 85 9.00 2.23 2.96
C PHE A 85 8.37 2.40 1.57
N ASN A 86 7.13 2.89 1.47
CA ASN A 86 6.57 3.34 0.20
C ASN A 86 7.40 4.51 -0.37
N GLY A 87 7.73 5.51 0.45
CA GLY A 87 8.61 6.61 0.05
C GLY A 87 9.99 6.14 -0.42
N ALA A 88 10.57 5.12 0.22
CA ALA A 88 11.81 4.49 -0.21
C ALA A 88 11.67 3.81 -1.57
N LEU A 89 10.60 3.03 -1.79
CA LEU A 89 10.30 2.43 -3.09
C LEU A 89 10.15 3.49 -4.19
N VAL A 90 9.44 4.58 -3.91
CA VAL A 90 9.25 5.71 -4.83
C VAL A 90 10.60 6.39 -5.13
N ALA A 91 11.46 6.57 -4.13
CA ALA A 91 12.80 7.11 -4.35
C ALA A 91 13.64 6.19 -5.27
N GLY A 92 13.65 4.88 -4.97
CA GLY A 92 14.34 3.87 -5.77
C GLY A 92 13.83 3.82 -7.22
N ALA A 93 12.50 3.78 -7.39
CA ALA A 93 11.86 3.86 -8.69
C ALA A 93 12.23 5.15 -9.45
N HIS A 94 12.27 6.28 -8.76
CA HIS A 94 12.64 7.56 -9.37
C HIS A 94 14.07 7.53 -9.90
N GLU A 95 15.04 7.08 -9.10
CA GLU A 95 16.44 6.91 -9.53
C GLU A 95 16.55 6.04 -10.77
N ARG A 96 15.79 4.94 -10.82
CA ARG A 96 15.80 4.07 -11.98
C ARG A 96 15.23 4.73 -13.24
N LEU A 97 14.08 5.36 -13.10
CA LEU A 97 13.34 5.99 -14.19
C LEU A 97 14.09 7.21 -14.75
N THR A 98 14.98 7.81 -13.97
CA THR A 98 15.89 8.89 -14.40
C THR A 98 17.26 8.39 -14.88
N GLY A 99 17.45 7.08 -15.06
CA GLY A 99 18.66 6.49 -15.65
C GLY A 99 19.77 6.10 -14.66
N GLY A 100 19.52 6.19 -13.35
CA GLY A 100 20.43 5.73 -12.31
C GLY A 100 20.31 4.23 -12.00
N ASP A 101 21.07 3.80 -10.99
CA ASP A 101 21.16 2.42 -10.51
C ASP A 101 20.70 2.33 -9.04
N PRO A 102 19.45 1.91 -8.79
CA PRO A 102 18.87 1.97 -7.46
C PRO A 102 19.36 0.83 -6.56
N THR A 103 19.75 1.18 -5.33
CA THR A 103 20.08 0.20 -4.28
C THR A 103 19.13 0.37 -3.10
N VAL A 104 19.00 -0.67 -2.26
CA VAL A 104 18.23 -0.57 -1.01
C VAL A 104 18.75 0.59 -0.15
N ARG A 105 20.07 0.77 -0.10
CA ARG A 105 20.71 1.84 0.68
C ARG A 105 20.40 3.22 0.13
N SER A 106 20.48 3.43 -1.19
CA SER A 106 20.18 4.73 -1.81
C SER A 106 18.70 5.10 -1.65
N ALA A 107 17.81 4.12 -1.80
CA ALA A 107 16.37 4.28 -1.64
C ALA A 107 15.98 4.65 -0.19
N VAL A 108 16.46 3.87 0.78
CA VAL A 108 16.20 4.12 2.22
C VAL A 108 16.84 5.44 2.68
N GLY A 109 18.07 5.72 2.26
CA GLY A 109 18.76 6.98 2.58
C GLY A 109 18.00 8.20 2.06
N ARG A 110 17.45 8.14 0.84
CA ARG A 110 16.62 9.21 0.30
C ARG A 110 15.28 9.33 1.00
N ALA A 111 14.65 8.23 1.41
CA ALA A 111 13.44 8.30 2.24
C ALA A 111 13.70 8.98 3.59
N PHE A 112 14.83 8.70 4.24
CA PHE A 112 15.23 9.38 5.48
C PHE A 112 15.42 10.88 5.30
N ALA A 113 16.02 11.31 4.18
CA ALA A 113 16.14 12.74 3.85
C ALA A 113 14.77 13.44 3.67
N ARG A 114 13.70 12.67 3.47
CA ARG A 114 12.31 13.14 3.27
C ARG A 114 11.40 12.86 4.47
N ILE A 115 11.97 12.44 5.61
CA ILE A 115 11.19 12.05 6.80
C ILE A 115 10.28 13.16 7.31
N GLY A 116 10.70 14.43 7.17
CA GLY A 116 9.93 15.61 7.55
C GLY A 116 8.63 15.78 6.76
N GLY A 117 8.55 15.24 5.55
CA GLY A 117 7.30 15.17 4.78
C GLY A 117 6.54 13.86 4.98
N LEU A 118 7.26 12.73 5.05
CA LEU A 118 6.67 11.39 5.12
C LEU A 118 5.98 11.10 6.47
N VAL A 119 6.57 11.51 7.60
CA VAL A 119 5.98 11.25 8.93
C VAL A 119 4.67 12.01 9.13
N PRO A 120 4.59 13.34 8.90
CA PRO A 120 3.31 14.05 8.98
C PRO A 120 2.27 13.49 8.00
N TRP A 121 2.70 13.09 6.80
CA TRP A 121 1.81 12.44 5.83
C TRP A 121 1.25 11.12 6.35
N ALA A 122 2.10 10.28 6.96
CA ALA A 122 1.69 9.04 7.59
C ALA A 122 0.66 9.26 8.70
N LEU A 123 0.86 10.26 9.55
CA LEU A 123 -0.09 10.60 10.60
C LEU A 123 -1.45 11.03 10.01
N ILE A 124 -1.45 11.87 8.97
CA ILE A 124 -2.68 12.31 8.29
C ILE A 124 -3.43 11.12 7.71
N THR A 125 -2.77 10.31 6.86
CA THR A 125 -3.44 9.20 6.17
C THR A 125 -3.93 8.12 7.13
N THR A 126 -3.16 7.82 8.18
CA THR A 126 -3.55 6.84 9.20
C THR A 126 -4.73 7.36 10.01
N THR A 127 -4.72 8.63 10.40
CA THR A 127 -5.84 9.25 11.13
C THR A 127 -7.11 9.25 10.28
N VAL A 128 -7.01 9.62 9.00
CA VAL A 128 -8.14 9.55 8.06
C VAL A 128 -8.66 8.12 7.94
N GLY A 129 -7.78 7.12 7.84
CA GLY A 129 -8.14 5.71 7.84
C GLY A 129 -8.92 5.29 9.08
N LEU A 130 -8.44 5.66 10.28
CA LEU A 130 -9.11 5.37 11.55
C LEU A 130 -10.47 6.06 11.65
N VAL A 131 -10.59 7.31 11.20
CA VAL A 131 -11.86 8.05 11.19
C VAL A 131 -12.85 7.41 10.22
N LEU A 132 -12.43 7.09 9.01
CA LEU A 132 -13.28 6.41 8.02
C LEU A 132 -13.74 5.04 8.52
N GLN A 133 -12.88 4.29 9.21
CA GLN A 133 -13.23 3.03 9.84
C GLN A 133 -14.29 3.23 10.92
N ALA A 134 -14.09 4.18 11.85
CA ALA A 134 -15.05 4.48 12.91
C ALA A 134 -16.42 4.94 12.37
N LEU A 135 -16.44 5.69 11.27
CA LEU A 135 -17.67 6.08 10.59
C LEU A 135 -18.39 4.88 9.96
N ARG A 136 -17.63 3.94 9.37
CA ARG A 136 -18.15 2.74 8.73
C ARG A 136 -18.79 1.78 9.74
N ASP A 137 -18.17 1.64 10.91
CA ASP A 137 -18.66 0.78 11.99
C ASP A 137 -19.99 1.27 12.58
N ARG A 138 -20.25 2.58 12.50
CA ARG A 138 -21.48 3.22 12.97
C ARG A 138 -22.52 3.43 11.86
N ALA A 139 -22.17 3.14 10.61
CA ALA A 139 -23.01 3.43 9.47
C ALA A 139 -24.00 2.29 9.17
N GLY A 140 -25.26 2.67 8.90
CA GLY A 140 -26.21 1.78 8.23
C GLY A 140 -25.78 1.46 6.78
N TRP A 141 -26.58 0.66 6.06
CA TRP A 141 -26.24 0.23 4.69
C TRP A 141 -25.95 1.40 3.72
N LEU A 142 -26.71 2.50 3.81
CA LEU A 142 -26.47 3.73 3.02
C LEU A 142 -25.15 4.43 3.40
N GLY A 143 -24.85 4.53 4.69
CA GLY A 143 -23.62 5.15 5.15
C GLY A 143 -22.37 4.36 4.75
N ARG A 144 -22.47 3.03 4.60
CA ARG A 144 -21.39 2.20 4.04
C ARG A 144 -21.08 2.56 2.59
N ILE A 145 -22.09 2.81 1.75
CA ILE A 145 -21.88 3.21 0.35
C ILE A 145 -21.15 4.55 0.29
N VAL A 146 -21.59 5.54 1.08
CA VAL A 146 -20.98 6.88 1.10
C VAL A 146 -19.54 6.83 1.61
N THR A 147 -19.27 6.07 2.68
CA THR A 147 -17.90 5.94 3.22
C THR A 147 -16.96 5.24 2.23
N HIS A 148 -17.43 4.25 1.47
CA HIS A 148 -16.65 3.65 0.38
C HIS A 148 -16.34 4.64 -0.74
N MET A 149 -17.29 5.49 -1.15
CA MET A 149 -17.02 6.51 -2.16
C MET A 149 -16.00 7.54 -1.68
N LEU A 150 -16.09 7.95 -0.41
CA LEU A 150 -15.15 8.88 0.20
C LEU A 150 -13.73 8.27 0.28
N GLU A 151 -13.63 6.99 0.65
CA GLU A 151 -12.37 6.25 0.66
C GLU A 151 -11.74 6.17 -0.74
N LEU A 152 -12.54 5.87 -1.77
CA LEU A 152 -12.08 5.86 -3.16
C LEU A 152 -11.61 7.24 -3.63
N ALA A 153 -12.37 8.29 -3.32
CA ALA A 153 -12.02 9.66 -3.66
C ALA A 153 -10.71 10.08 -2.96
N TRP A 154 -10.56 9.74 -1.68
CA TRP A 154 -9.34 9.99 -0.91
C TRP A 154 -8.14 9.29 -1.52
N GLU A 155 -8.25 8.01 -1.81
CA GLU A 155 -7.16 7.22 -2.39
C GLU A 155 -6.71 7.75 -3.75
N VAL A 156 -7.66 8.19 -4.58
CA VAL A 156 -7.37 8.85 -5.85
C VAL A 156 -6.62 10.16 -5.63
N VAL A 157 -7.16 11.09 -4.84
CA VAL A 157 -6.57 12.43 -4.63
C VAL A 157 -5.19 12.35 -4.01
N THR A 158 -4.93 11.32 -3.20
CA THR A 158 -3.67 11.12 -2.48
C THR A 158 -2.67 10.24 -3.23
N PHE A 159 -3.07 9.70 -4.38
CA PHE A 159 -2.29 8.72 -5.13
C PHE A 159 -0.90 9.24 -5.53
N LEU A 160 -0.71 10.54 -5.78
CA LEU A 160 0.57 11.13 -6.16
C LEU A 160 1.28 11.86 -5.01
N THR A 161 0.73 11.82 -3.79
CA THR A 161 1.27 12.58 -2.65
C THR A 161 2.66 12.10 -2.22
N VAL A 162 2.89 10.78 -2.16
CA VAL A 162 4.20 10.23 -1.77
C VAL A 162 5.28 10.60 -2.79
N PRO A 163 5.08 10.42 -4.12
CA PRO A 163 5.99 10.96 -5.13
C PRO A 163 6.24 12.46 -5.00
N ALA A 164 5.20 13.27 -4.78
CA ALA A 164 5.39 14.71 -4.60
C ALA A 164 6.32 15.02 -3.42
N ILE A 165 6.10 14.39 -2.26
CA ILE A 165 6.94 14.56 -1.07
C ILE A 165 8.38 14.12 -1.35
N VAL A 166 8.56 12.95 -1.97
CA VAL A 166 9.87 12.33 -2.13
C VAL A 166 10.70 13.01 -3.22
N ILE A 167 10.08 13.30 -4.37
CA ILE A 167 10.76 13.82 -5.56
C ILE A 167 10.98 15.33 -5.41
N ASP A 168 9.94 16.09 -5.04
CA ASP A 168 10.03 17.55 -4.95
C ASP A 168 10.43 18.08 -3.57
N ASN A 169 10.63 17.22 -2.58
CA ASN A 169 11.00 17.62 -1.21
C ASN A 169 9.98 18.54 -0.52
N VAL A 170 8.69 18.33 -0.75
CA VAL A 170 7.64 19.16 -0.15
C VAL A 170 7.07 18.51 1.11
N GLY A 171 6.47 19.33 1.97
CA GLY A 171 5.76 18.85 3.17
C GLY A 171 4.47 18.10 2.82
N ALA A 172 3.88 17.41 3.79
CA ALA A 172 2.71 16.55 3.59
C ALA A 172 1.50 17.26 2.95
N ILE A 173 1.14 18.45 3.45
CA ILE A 173 -0.01 19.22 2.94
C ILE A 173 0.25 19.73 1.52
N GLU A 174 1.46 20.20 1.26
CA GLU A 174 1.85 20.68 -0.07
C GLU A 174 1.92 19.53 -1.08
N GLY A 175 2.46 18.38 -0.69
CA GLY A 175 2.43 17.15 -1.49
C GLY A 175 1.01 16.71 -1.84
N LEU A 176 0.07 16.80 -0.89
CA LEU A 176 -1.34 16.51 -1.14
C LEU A 176 -1.96 17.50 -2.13
N LYS A 177 -1.72 18.80 -1.96
CA LYS A 177 -2.21 19.83 -2.89
C LYS A 177 -1.67 19.62 -4.30
N ARG A 178 -0.39 19.26 -4.42
CA ARG A 178 0.27 18.97 -5.69
C ARG A 178 -0.26 17.69 -6.33
N SER A 179 -0.51 16.64 -5.54
CA SER A 179 -1.18 15.43 -6.02
C SER A 179 -2.55 15.75 -6.62
N ALA A 180 -3.38 16.49 -5.87
CA ALA A 180 -4.71 16.89 -6.33
C ALA A 180 -4.66 17.76 -7.61
N SER A 181 -3.73 18.71 -7.68
CA SER A 181 -3.61 19.59 -8.85
C SER A 181 -3.09 18.85 -10.09
N LEU A 182 -2.08 17.99 -9.94
CA LEU A 182 -1.57 17.17 -11.05
C LEU A 182 -2.63 16.21 -11.58
N LEU A 183 -3.38 15.59 -10.67
CA LEU A 183 -4.46 14.68 -11.05
C LEU A 183 -5.55 15.43 -11.83
N ARG A 184 -6.02 16.54 -11.28
CA ARG A 184 -7.02 17.40 -11.92
C ARG A 184 -6.56 17.93 -13.28
N ASN A 185 -5.31 18.37 -13.41
CA ASN A 185 -4.81 19.00 -14.62
C ASN A 185 -4.49 18.00 -15.73
N THR A 186 -3.97 16.82 -15.37
CA THR A 186 -3.53 15.83 -16.35
C THR A 186 -4.66 14.88 -16.75
N TRP A 187 -5.56 14.56 -15.82
CA TRP A 187 -6.59 13.54 -16.03
C TRP A 187 -8.04 13.99 -15.75
N GLY A 188 -8.27 15.19 -15.19
CA GLY A 188 -9.57 15.88 -15.19
C GLY A 188 -10.78 15.06 -14.72
N GLU A 189 -11.89 15.12 -15.46
CA GLU A 189 -13.12 14.35 -15.18
C GLU A 189 -12.96 12.85 -15.49
N ASN A 190 -11.92 12.46 -16.22
CA ASN A 190 -11.71 11.09 -16.64
C ASN A 190 -11.14 10.19 -15.52
N ILE A 191 -10.77 10.79 -14.37
CA ILE A 191 -10.25 10.13 -13.16
C ILE A 191 -11.14 8.98 -12.62
N ALA A 192 -12.37 8.82 -13.14
CA ALA A 192 -13.29 7.74 -12.82
C ALA A 192 -12.71 6.33 -13.06
N ALA A 193 -12.28 5.73 -11.94
CA ALA A 193 -12.02 4.30 -11.69
C ALA A 193 -10.72 3.70 -12.25
N ARG A 194 -9.73 3.65 -11.35
CA ARG A 194 -8.60 2.71 -11.14
C ARG A 194 -8.06 1.88 -12.31
N VAL A 195 -6.73 1.95 -12.43
CA VAL A 195 -5.85 0.84 -12.84
C VAL A 195 -5.91 -0.27 -11.78
N GLY A 196 -6.43 -1.43 -12.18
CA GLY A 196 -6.78 -2.52 -11.26
C GLY A 196 -5.60 -3.38 -10.84
N PHE A 197 -4.63 -2.86 -10.07
CA PHE A 197 -3.69 -3.73 -9.36
C PHE A 197 -4.43 -4.65 -8.38
N GLY A 198 -5.61 -4.26 -7.88
CA GLY A 198 -6.47 -5.11 -7.05
C GLY A 198 -6.98 -6.35 -7.78
N LEU A 199 -7.47 -6.22 -9.03
CA LEU A 199 -7.88 -7.37 -9.85
C LEU A 199 -6.68 -8.23 -10.22
N LEU A 200 -5.53 -7.62 -10.55
CA LEU A 200 -4.29 -8.33 -10.79
C LEU A 200 -3.88 -9.16 -9.57
N GLY A 201 -3.89 -8.55 -8.37
CA GLY A 201 -3.57 -9.23 -7.13
C GLY A 201 -4.55 -10.34 -6.80
N PHE A 202 -5.85 -10.12 -7.02
CA PHE A 202 -6.87 -11.16 -6.86
C PHE A 202 -6.54 -12.38 -7.72
N VAL A 203 -6.27 -12.19 -9.02
CA VAL A 203 -5.90 -13.29 -9.94
C VAL A 203 -4.62 -13.99 -9.51
N LEU A 204 -3.60 -13.24 -9.08
CA LEU A 204 -2.32 -13.79 -8.63
C LEU A 204 -2.42 -14.59 -7.32
N ILE A 205 -3.43 -14.33 -6.49
CA ILE A 205 -3.65 -15.05 -5.22
C ILE A 205 -4.43 -16.37 -5.43
N LEU A 206 -5.25 -16.48 -6.49
CA LEU A 206 -6.07 -17.68 -6.75
C LEU A 206 -5.31 -19.02 -6.70
N PRO A 207 -4.09 -19.17 -7.27
CA PRO A 207 -3.34 -20.40 -7.17
C PRO A 207 -3.07 -20.85 -5.73
N ALA A 208 -2.78 -19.90 -4.82
CA ALA A 208 -2.59 -20.23 -3.40
C ALA A 208 -3.89 -20.71 -2.77
N ALA A 209 -5.02 -20.08 -3.07
CA ALA A 209 -6.33 -20.51 -2.56
C ALA A 209 -6.68 -21.94 -3.01
N VAL A 210 -6.38 -22.28 -4.27
CA VAL A 210 -6.59 -23.63 -4.80
C VAL A 210 -5.69 -24.65 -4.10
N VAL A 211 -4.39 -24.38 -3.97
CA VAL A 211 -3.44 -25.30 -3.31
C VAL A 211 -3.81 -25.52 -1.84
N VAL A 212 -4.11 -24.43 -1.11
CA VAL A 212 -4.56 -24.51 0.28
C VAL A 212 -5.86 -25.31 0.39
N GLY A 213 -6.84 -25.03 -0.48
CA GLY A 213 -8.12 -25.74 -0.50
C GLY A 213 -7.97 -27.25 -0.75
N LEU A 214 -7.10 -27.64 -1.70
CA LEU A 214 -6.80 -29.05 -1.99
C LEU A 214 -6.13 -29.74 -0.79
N PHE A 215 -5.21 -29.05 -0.11
CA PHE A 215 -4.48 -29.63 1.01
C PHE A 215 -5.38 -29.73 2.26
N ILE A 216 -6.31 -28.80 2.46
CA ILE A 216 -7.36 -28.91 3.47
C ILE A 216 -8.31 -30.06 3.15
N ALA A 217 -8.76 -30.17 1.89
CA ALA A 217 -9.66 -31.24 1.46
C ALA A 217 -9.03 -32.65 1.56
N SER A 218 -7.70 -32.75 1.59
CA SER A 218 -7.00 -34.02 1.74
C SER A 218 -7.26 -34.72 3.07
N GLY A 219 -7.65 -33.99 4.13
CA GLY A 219 -7.88 -34.53 5.47
C GLY A 219 -6.61 -34.81 6.27
N TRP A 220 -5.41 -34.63 5.69
CA TRP A 220 -4.14 -34.95 6.35
C TRP A 220 -3.56 -33.70 7.02
N THR A 221 -3.49 -33.68 8.34
CA THR A 221 -3.02 -32.53 9.13
C THR A 221 -1.66 -31.99 8.66
N VAL A 222 -0.73 -32.88 8.33
CA VAL A 222 0.61 -32.49 7.81
C VAL A 222 0.49 -31.73 6.50
N LEU A 223 -0.32 -32.22 5.56
CA LEU A 223 -0.56 -31.53 4.29
C LEU A 223 -1.27 -30.19 4.49
N MET A 224 -2.23 -30.11 5.42
CA MET A 224 -2.89 -28.84 5.75
C MET A 224 -1.88 -27.77 6.21
N VAL A 225 -0.99 -28.12 7.14
CA VAL A 225 0.03 -27.20 7.66
C VAL A 225 0.98 -26.75 6.54
N ILE A 226 1.46 -27.68 5.71
CA ILE A 226 2.32 -27.36 4.56
C ILE A 226 1.58 -26.43 3.60
N GLY A 227 0.30 -26.69 3.33
CA GLY A 227 -0.53 -25.90 2.42
C GLY A 227 -0.69 -24.46 2.90
N VAL A 228 -0.99 -24.28 4.18
CA VAL A 228 -1.11 -22.96 4.81
C VAL A 228 0.22 -22.19 4.74
N ILE A 229 1.34 -22.83 5.07
CA ILE A 229 2.66 -22.19 5.02
C ILE A 229 3.01 -21.79 3.58
N ALA A 230 2.84 -22.70 2.61
CA ALA A 230 3.11 -22.44 1.21
C ALA A 230 2.20 -21.34 0.64
N GLY A 231 0.91 -21.38 0.99
CA GLY A 231 -0.07 -20.36 0.60
C GLY A 231 0.28 -18.99 1.17
N ALA A 232 0.63 -18.91 2.45
CA ALA A 232 1.07 -17.68 3.09
C ALA A 232 2.35 -17.12 2.45
N ALA A 233 3.34 -17.98 2.18
CA ALA A 233 4.56 -17.58 1.49
C ALA A 233 4.29 -17.03 0.07
N TRP A 234 3.40 -17.69 -0.68
CA TRP A 234 2.99 -17.21 -2.01
C TRP A 234 2.32 -15.85 -1.94
N VAL A 235 1.34 -15.68 -1.04
CA VAL A 235 0.66 -14.40 -0.84
C VAL A 235 1.67 -13.31 -0.46
N ALA A 236 2.61 -13.59 0.43
CA ALA A 236 3.66 -12.64 0.79
C ALA A 236 4.50 -12.20 -0.43
N VAL A 237 4.93 -13.13 -1.27
CA VAL A 237 5.67 -12.83 -2.52
C VAL A 237 4.83 -11.96 -3.46
N VAL A 238 3.56 -12.31 -3.67
CA VAL A 238 2.65 -11.53 -4.52
C VAL A 238 2.50 -10.11 -3.98
N MET A 239 2.31 -9.95 -2.67
CA MET A 239 2.16 -8.63 -2.05
C MET A 239 3.43 -7.78 -2.18
N VAL A 240 4.61 -8.36 -1.99
CA VAL A 240 5.91 -7.68 -2.18
C VAL A 240 6.03 -7.17 -3.62
N VAL A 241 5.74 -8.02 -4.61
CA VAL A 241 5.81 -7.66 -6.03
C VAL A 241 4.80 -6.57 -6.36
N LEU A 242 3.54 -6.71 -5.96
CA LEU A 242 2.50 -5.72 -6.24
C LEU A 242 2.80 -4.36 -5.61
N THR A 243 3.33 -4.34 -4.40
CA THR A 243 3.71 -3.09 -3.71
C THR A 243 4.82 -2.36 -4.49
N ALA A 244 5.85 -3.09 -4.93
CA ALA A 244 6.92 -2.53 -5.74
C ALA A 244 6.44 -2.06 -7.13
N LEU A 245 5.61 -2.87 -7.81
CA LEU A 245 5.01 -2.50 -9.09
C LEU A 245 4.17 -1.23 -9.00
N ASN A 246 3.37 -1.12 -7.94
CA ASN A 246 2.54 0.05 -7.69
C ASN A 246 3.40 1.29 -7.45
N ALA A 247 4.47 1.20 -6.66
CA ALA A 247 5.37 2.33 -6.44
C ALA A 247 6.09 2.77 -7.72
N VAL A 248 6.57 1.84 -8.55
CA VAL A 248 7.17 2.15 -9.87
C VAL A 248 6.17 2.86 -10.76
N PHE A 249 4.95 2.32 -10.85
CA PHE A 249 3.88 2.90 -11.65
C PHE A 249 3.46 4.29 -11.16
N GLN A 250 3.28 4.45 -9.85
CA GLN A 250 2.95 5.72 -9.19
C GLN A 250 4.02 6.78 -9.46
N THR A 251 5.30 6.38 -9.44
CA THR A 251 6.43 7.25 -9.76
C THR A 251 6.46 7.62 -11.25
N ALA A 252 6.21 6.66 -12.14
CA ALA A 252 6.18 6.91 -13.57
C ALA A 252 5.05 7.89 -13.96
N LEU A 253 3.86 7.72 -13.36
CA LEU A 253 2.76 8.67 -13.53
C LEU A 253 3.09 10.05 -12.99
N TYR A 254 3.80 10.13 -11.87
CA TYR A 254 4.24 11.40 -11.32
C TYR A 254 5.16 12.16 -12.28
N LEU A 255 6.17 11.46 -12.80
CA LEU A 255 7.10 12.01 -13.79
C LEU A 255 6.37 12.43 -15.06
N TYR A 256 5.42 11.63 -15.52
CA TYR A 256 4.59 11.97 -16.67
C TYR A 256 3.77 13.25 -16.44
N ALA A 257 3.06 13.35 -15.32
CA ALA A 257 2.24 14.52 -14.98
C ALA A 257 3.05 15.80 -14.81
N THR A 258 4.32 15.68 -14.42
CA THR A 258 5.19 16.84 -14.15
C THR A 258 6.01 17.27 -15.36
N THR A 259 6.44 16.33 -16.19
CA THR A 259 7.35 16.61 -17.33
C THR A 259 6.64 16.60 -18.68
N GLY A 260 5.45 16.00 -18.77
CA GLY A 260 4.73 15.78 -20.03
C GLY A 260 5.40 14.73 -20.94
N MET A 261 6.47 14.06 -20.49
CA MET A 261 7.20 13.05 -21.25
C MET A 261 7.19 11.70 -20.54
N PRO A 262 7.10 10.58 -21.27
CA PRO A 262 7.21 9.26 -20.66
C PRO A 262 8.62 9.04 -20.09
N PRO A 263 8.75 8.57 -18.84
CA PRO A 263 10.04 8.28 -18.24
C PRO A 263 10.69 7.04 -18.86
N THR A 264 11.99 6.86 -18.62
CA THR A 264 12.77 5.74 -19.16
C THR A 264 12.12 4.39 -18.85
N GLY A 265 11.92 3.55 -19.86
CA GLY A 265 11.26 2.25 -19.74
C GLY A 265 9.74 2.28 -19.81
N PHE A 266 9.11 3.46 -19.91
CA PHE A 266 7.66 3.64 -20.11
C PHE A 266 7.32 4.29 -21.45
N GLU A 267 8.24 4.34 -22.40
CA GLU A 267 8.08 5.05 -23.69
C GLU A 267 6.90 4.54 -24.52
N GLN A 268 6.60 3.23 -24.40
CA GLN A 268 5.49 2.58 -25.12
C GLN A 268 4.28 2.32 -24.20
N ALA A 269 4.32 2.78 -22.95
CA ALA A 269 3.25 2.55 -22.00
C ALA A 269 2.13 3.58 -22.21
N PRO A 270 0.85 3.17 -22.17
CA PRO A 270 -0.28 4.08 -22.38
C PRO A 270 -0.57 4.92 -21.12
N LEU A 271 0.39 5.74 -20.68
CA LEU A 271 0.31 6.54 -19.46
C LEU A 271 -0.81 7.59 -19.50
N GLU A 272 -1.08 8.18 -20.67
CA GLU A 272 -2.22 9.09 -20.87
C GLU A 272 -3.57 8.41 -20.68
N GLN A 273 -3.68 7.16 -21.15
CA GLN A 273 -4.95 6.41 -21.15
C GLN A 273 -5.24 5.74 -19.80
N THR A 274 -4.34 5.87 -18.83
CA THR A 274 -4.41 5.28 -17.50
C THR A 274 -5.71 5.65 -16.76
N PHE A 275 -6.13 6.90 -16.91
CA PHE A 275 -7.37 7.43 -16.34
C PHE A 275 -8.27 7.99 -17.44
N ALA A 276 -8.22 7.47 -18.66
CA ALA A 276 -9.15 7.88 -19.71
C ALA A 276 -10.31 6.88 -19.79
N HIS A 277 -11.55 7.37 -19.83
CA HIS A 277 -12.64 6.62 -20.45
C HIS A 277 -12.75 7.05 -21.91
N LYS A 278 -13.15 6.10 -22.77
CA LYS A 278 -13.58 6.44 -24.13
C LYS A 278 -14.82 7.32 -24.09
#